data_AF-A0A1G6DCR6-F1
#
_entry.id   AF-A0A1G6DCR6-F1
#
_cell.length_a   1.000
_cell.length_b   1.000
_cell.length_c   1.000
_cell.angle_alpha   90.00
_cell.angle_beta   90.00
_cell.angle_gamma   90.00
#
_symmetry.space_group_name_H-M   'P 1'
#
loop_
_entity.id
_entity.type
_entity.pdbx_description
1 polymer ?
#
loop_
_entity_poly.entity_id
_entity_poly.type
_entity_poly.pdbx_seq_one_letter_code
_entity_poly.pdbx_strand_id
1 'polypeptide(L)'
;MLQTSSADEFFSVKQLDIKKIEDLLRSGSLDSFRGELDGIFGMIKFSELRSLVLRLYVSTDIYIAARSFARDLGVSDSRFTALFGDTDDIEQKLSTIEGTTDYLYALAEQCIRWRIESGRDSGGGVVRKACAFIEENYMRDDISLNTVAREVGLSPTYFSALFKKETGRGLTEYLNMVRIDRSKQLLCCTSKMIYEIAFEVGFQDYRYFSQIFKKYTGQTPRQFQNAANVRT
;
A
#
# COMPACT_ATOMS: atom_id res chain seq x y z
N MET A 1 -19.69 49.57 18.89
CA MET A 1 -19.96 48.29 18.18
C MET A 1 -19.11 48.32 16.93
N LEU A 2 -17.94 47.70 16.98
CA LEU A 2 -16.98 47.72 15.87
C LEU A 2 -17.53 46.84 14.74
N GLN A 3 -17.68 47.44 13.56
CA GLN A 3 -17.84 46.73 12.29
C GLN A 3 -16.60 45.84 12.11
N THR A 4 -16.76 44.54 12.27
CA THR A 4 -15.78 43.56 11.79
C THR A 4 -15.82 43.62 10.26
N SER A 5 -14.71 44.07 9.69
CA SER A 5 -14.50 44.30 8.26
C SER A 5 -14.61 42.99 7.47
N SER A 6 -15.30 43.02 6.33
CA SER A 6 -15.40 41.90 5.37
C SER A 6 -14.06 41.37 4.87
N ALA A 7 -12.96 42.09 5.14
CA ALA A 7 -11.60 41.68 4.81
C ALA A 7 -11.04 40.57 5.73
N ASP A 8 -11.46 40.51 6.99
CA ASP A 8 -11.02 39.46 7.93
C ASP A 8 -11.71 38.11 7.64
N GLU A 9 -12.97 38.13 7.19
CA GLU A 9 -13.69 36.91 6.76
C GLU A 9 -13.10 36.32 5.46
N PHE A 10 -12.68 37.16 4.52
CA PHE A 10 -12.00 36.72 3.29
C PHE A 10 -10.63 36.04 3.54
N PHE A 11 -9.97 36.39 4.65
CA PHE A 11 -8.67 35.82 5.02
C PHE A 11 -8.80 34.40 5.60
N SER A 12 -9.94 34.05 6.19
CA SER A 12 -10.16 32.72 6.79
C SER A 12 -10.34 31.60 5.76
N VAL A 13 -10.89 31.91 4.58
CA VAL A 13 -11.09 30.91 3.50
C VAL A 13 -9.80 30.62 2.71
N LYS A 14 -8.80 31.51 2.79
CA LYS A 14 -7.47 31.33 2.18
C LYS A 14 -6.63 30.20 2.81
N GLN A 15 -7.09 29.58 3.89
CA GLN A 15 -6.38 28.50 4.58
C GLN A 15 -7.14 27.18 4.54
N LEU A 16 -7.70 26.83 3.37
CA LEU A 16 -7.93 25.41 3.13
C LEU A 16 -6.55 24.75 3.08
N ASP A 17 -6.19 24.02 4.13
CA ASP A 17 -4.90 23.35 4.19
C ASP A 17 -4.90 22.17 3.22
N ILE A 18 -4.43 22.43 1.99
CA ILE A 18 -4.31 21.43 0.92
C ILE A 18 -3.49 20.23 1.41
N LYS A 19 -2.44 20.47 2.22
CA LYS A 19 -1.65 19.37 2.79
C LYS A 19 -2.48 18.52 3.74
N LYS A 20 -3.33 19.12 4.56
CA LYS A 20 -4.25 18.38 5.43
C LYS A 20 -5.18 17.48 4.61
N ILE A 21 -5.70 17.97 3.49
CA ILE A 21 -6.56 17.17 2.58
C ILE A 21 -5.78 16.02 1.95
N GLU A 22 -4.57 16.29 1.45
CA GLU A 22 -3.70 15.25 0.90
C GLU A 22 -3.33 14.19 1.95
N ASP A 23 -3.01 14.59 3.18
CA ASP A 23 -2.67 13.69 4.29
C ASP A 23 -3.87 12.81 4.66
N LEU A 24 -5.09 13.37 4.66
CA LEU A 24 -6.33 12.63 4.88
C LEU A 24 -6.61 11.64 3.76
N LEU A 25 -6.40 12.02 2.49
CA LEU A 25 -6.51 11.10 1.35
C LEU A 25 -5.50 9.96 1.47
N ARG A 26 -4.26 10.26 1.89
CA ARG A 26 -3.17 9.27 2.06
C ARG A 26 -3.37 8.32 3.23
N SER A 27 -3.93 8.79 4.36
CA SER A 27 -3.87 8.03 5.64
C SER A 27 -5.19 7.88 6.40
N GLY A 28 -6.24 8.65 6.08
CA GLY A 28 -7.49 8.69 6.86
C GLY A 28 -8.50 7.58 6.52
N SER A 29 -9.41 7.22 7.44
CA SER A 29 -10.54 6.33 7.13
C SER A 29 -11.64 7.04 6.32
N LEU A 30 -12.58 6.31 5.69
CA LEU A 30 -13.72 6.90 4.95
C LEU A 30 -14.55 7.83 5.85
N ASP A 31 -14.76 7.43 7.10
CA ASP A 31 -15.54 8.20 8.08
C ASP A 31 -14.78 9.44 8.57
N SER A 32 -13.46 9.34 8.72
CA SER A 32 -12.60 10.49 9.05
C SER A 32 -12.57 11.52 7.93
N PHE A 33 -12.57 11.07 6.67
CA PHE A 33 -12.56 11.95 5.51
C PHE A 33 -13.90 12.69 5.35
N ARG A 34 -15.02 11.97 5.52
CA ARG A 34 -16.36 12.58 5.52
C ARG A 34 -16.51 13.61 6.64
N GLY A 35 -16.11 13.27 7.86
CA GLY A 35 -16.18 14.21 9.00
C GLY A 35 -15.32 15.47 8.80
N GLU A 36 -14.19 15.38 8.11
CA GLU A 36 -13.35 16.55 7.79
C GLU A 36 -13.91 17.36 6.62
N LEU A 37 -14.48 16.74 5.59
CA LEU A 37 -15.25 17.47 4.57
C LEU A 37 -16.43 18.20 5.20
N ASP A 38 -17.22 17.51 6.04
CA ASP A 38 -18.34 18.11 6.77
C ASP A 38 -17.87 19.24 7.69
N GLY A 39 -16.69 19.10 8.29
CA GLY A 39 -16.02 20.15 9.07
C GLY A 39 -15.60 21.36 8.21
N ILE A 40 -15.01 21.13 7.05
CA ILE A 40 -14.63 22.18 6.09
C ILE A 40 -15.87 22.92 5.59
N PHE A 41 -16.91 22.19 5.15
CA PHE A 41 -18.18 22.77 4.72
C PHE A 41 -18.99 23.38 5.86
N GLY A 42 -18.79 22.93 7.10
CA GLY A 42 -19.39 23.50 8.29
C GLY A 42 -18.69 24.77 8.77
N MET A 43 -17.37 24.87 8.58
CA MET A 43 -16.57 26.07 8.89
C MET A 43 -16.76 27.18 7.86
N ILE A 44 -16.90 26.80 6.58
CA ILE A 44 -17.33 27.75 5.55
C ILE A 44 -18.83 28.00 5.79
N LYS A 45 -19.19 29.15 6.36
CA LYS A 45 -20.61 29.48 6.58
C LYS A 45 -21.34 29.30 5.24
N PHE A 46 -22.48 28.60 5.22
CA PHE A 46 -23.31 28.41 4.00
C PHE A 46 -23.59 29.73 3.22
N SER A 47 -23.48 30.89 3.87
CA SER A 47 -23.55 32.22 3.26
C SER A 47 -22.37 32.56 2.33
N GLU A 48 -21.17 32.04 2.57
CA GLU A 48 -19.93 32.32 1.83
C GLU A 48 -19.84 31.50 0.53
N LEU A 49 -20.33 30.24 0.55
CA LEU A 49 -20.48 29.41 -0.64
C LEU A 49 -21.53 29.95 -1.63
N ARG A 50 -22.27 31.02 -1.29
CA ARG A 50 -23.11 31.72 -2.28
C ARG A 50 -22.27 32.39 -3.37
N SER A 51 -21.01 32.71 -3.09
CA SER A 51 -20.10 33.25 -4.09
C SER A 51 -19.63 32.14 -5.04
N LEU A 52 -19.93 32.28 -6.33
CA LEU A 52 -19.38 31.39 -7.36
C LEU A 52 -17.85 31.41 -7.38
N VAL A 53 -17.24 32.58 -7.20
CA VAL A 53 -15.77 32.75 -7.17
C VAL A 53 -15.14 31.93 -6.04
N LEU A 54 -15.76 31.95 -4.86
CA LEU A 54 -15.23 31.22 -3.70
C LEU A 54 -15.40 29.70 -3.88
N ARG A 55 -16.54 29.26 -4.41
CA ARG A 55 -16.78 27.85 -4.75
C ARG A 55 -15.77 27.34 -5.76
N LEU A 56 -15.46 28.12 -6.79
CA LEU A 56 -14.45 27.77 -7.79
C LEU A 56 -13.07 27.63 -7.14
N TYR A 57 -12.67 28.57 -6.28
CA TYR A 57 -11.39 28.54 -5.59
C TYR A 57 -11.22 27.27 -4.75
N VAL A 58 -12.14 27.02 -3.82
CA VAL A 58 -12.11 25.84 -2.93
C VAL A 58 -12.16 24.54 -3.73
N SER A 59 -13.02 24.47 -4.75
CA SER A 59 -13.17 23.27 -5.57
C SER A 59 -11.93 22.99 -6.42
N THR A 60 -11.23 24.02 -6.88
CA THR A 60 -10.00 23.90 -7.67
C THR A 60 -8.87 23.30 -6.82
N ASP A 61 -8.68 23.79 -5.60
CA ASP A 61 -7.65 23.28 -4.69
C ASP A 61 -7.89 21.81 -4.35
N ILE A 62 -9.14 21.45 -4.04
CA ILE A 62 -9.53 20.06 -3.77
C ILE A 62 -9.35 19.18 -5.02
N TYR A 63 -9.70 19.69 -6.20
CA TYR A 63 -9.51 18.98 -7.47
C TYR A 63 -8.04 18.68 -7.75
N ILE A 64 -7.15 19.66 -7.56
CA ILE A 64 -5.71 19.49 -7.75
C ILE A 64 -5.17 18.45 -6.76
N ALA A 65 -5.55 18.53 -5.48
CA ALA A 65 -5.14 17.56 -4.46
C ALA A 65 -5.61 16.14 -4.82
N ALA A 66 -6.88 15.99 -5.22
CA ALA A 66 -7.45 14.71 -5.63
C ALA A 66 -6.76 14.12 -6.87
N ARG A 67 -6.44 14.95 -7.87
CA ARG A 67 -5.72 14.53 -9.07
C ARG A 67 -4.28 14.11 -8.76
N SER A 68 -3.59 14.90 -7.95
CA SER A 68 -2.23 14.59 -7.47
C SER A 68 -2.21 13.24 -6.75
N PHE A 69 -3.16 13.02 -5.85
CA PHE A 69 -3.35 11.77 -5.14
C PHE A 69 -3.68 10.58 -6.07
N ALA A 70 -4.60 10.76 -7.01
CA ALA A 70 -4.97 9.71 -7.97
C ALA A 70 -3.76 9.29 -8.83
N ARG A 71 -2.95 10.26 -9.28
CA ARG A 71 -1.70 10.00 -10.01
C ARG A 71 -0.70 9.22 -9.15
N ASP A 72 -0.57 9.55 -7.87
CA ASP A 72 0.30 8.82 -6.93
C ASP A 72 -0.15 7.36 -6.74
N LEU A 73 -1.45 7.08 -6.92
CA LEU A 73 -2.02 5.72 -6.95
C LEU A 73 -1.91 5.03 -8.32
N GLY A 74 -1.31 5.67 -9.32
CA GLY A 74 -1.17 5.13 -10.68
C GLY A 74 -2.42 5.25 -11.55
N VAL A 75 -3.41 6.05 -11.16
CA VAL A 75 -4.58 6.36 -12.00
C VAL A 75 -4.14 7.32 -13.11
N SER A 76 -4.50 7.02 -14.37
CA SER A 76 -4.18 7.90 -15.50
C SER A 76 -5.02 9.17 -15.48
N ASP A 77 -4.45 10.28 -15.95
CA ASP A 77 -5.17 11.56 -16.10
C ASP A 77 -6.45 11.40 -16.94
N SER A 78 -6.40 10.61 -18.01
CA SER A 78 -7.57 10.31 -18.84
C SER A 78 -8.72 9.64 -18.07
N ARG A 79 -8.40 8.74 -17.15
CA ARG A 79 -9.40 8.06 -16.31
C ARG A 79 -9.98 9.01 -15.27
N PHE A 80 -9.17 9.93 -14.75
CA PHE A 80 -9.60 10.94 -13.80
C PHE A 80 -10.54 11.97 -14.46
N THR A 81 -10.09 12.59 -15.56
CA THR A 81 -10.88 13.54 -16.36
C THR A 81 -12.19 12.93 -16.84
N ALA A 82 -12.21 11.66 -17.24
CA ALA A 82 -13.44 10.99 -17.69
C ALA A 82 -14.55 10.92 -16.61
N LEU A 83 -14.19 10.94 -15.32
CA LEU A 83 -15.15 10.88 -14.22
C LEU A 83 -15.55 12.25 -13.69
N PHE A 84 -14.61 13.19 -13.65
CA PHE A 84 -14.81 14.49 -13.01
C PHE A 84 -15.03 15.64 -13.99
N GLY A 85 -14.68 15.44 -15.26
CA GLY A 85 -14.69 16.45 -16.30
C GLY A 85 -13.42 17.30 -16.27
N ASP A 86 -13.20 18.04 -17.36
CA ASP A 86 -12.21 19.11 -17.41
C ASP A 86 -12.86 20.44 -17.01
N THR A 87 -12.09 21.54 -17.06
CA THR A 87 -12.48 22.87 -16.59
C THR A 87 -13.84 23.36 -17.11
N ASP A 88 -14.23 22.97 -18.33
CA ASP A 88 -15.48 23.39 -18.98
C ASP A 88 -16.73 22.68 -18.41
N ASP A 89 -16.59 21.45 -17.91
CA ASP A 89 -17.70 20.66 -17.33
C ASP A 89 -17.96 21.00 -15.86
N ILE A 90 -16.95 21.55 -15.19
CA ILE A 90 -16.95 21.81 -13.75
C ILE A 90 -17.74 23.10 -13.44
N GLU A 91 -17.70 24.11 -14.31
CA GLU A 91 -18.40 25.40 -14.09
C GLU A 91 -19.91 25.20 -13.87
N GLN A 92 -20.53 24.32 -14.65
CA GLN A 92 -21.96 24.03 -14.54
C GLN A 92 -22.30 23.27 -13.26
N LYS A 93 -21.45 22.32 -12.85
CA LYS A 93 -21.60 21.55 -11.61
C LYS A 93 -21.41 22.41 -10.37
N LEU A 94 -20.54 23.42 -10.43
CA LEU A 94 -20.25 24.33 -9.31
C LEU A 94 -21.16 25.58 -9.27
N SER A 95 -22.13 25.68 -10.18
CA SER A 95 -23.03 26.83 -10.28
C SER A 95 -23.99 26.98 -9.10
N THR A 96 -24.34 25.88 -8.41
CA THR A 96 -25.18 25.85 -7.19
C THR A 96 -24.40 25.30 -5.99
N ILE A 97 -24.80 25.66 -4.77
CA ILE A 97 -24.09 25.19 -3.56
C ILE A 97 -24.22 23.67 -3.47
N GLU A 98 -25.43 23.17 -3.69
CA GLU A 98 -25.75 21.74 -3.72
C GLU A 98 -24.89 20.99 -4.76
N GLY A 99 -24.81 21.49 -5.99
CA GLY A 99 -23.97 20.88 -7.02
C GLY A 99 -22.47 20.90 -6.69
N THR A 100 -21.97 21.96 -6.06
CA THR A 100 -20.59 22.01 -5.55
C THR A 100 -20.36 20.96 -4.48
N THR A 101 -21.26 20.86 -3.53
CA THR A 101 -21.17 19.88 -2.44
C THR A 101 -21.20 18.45 -2.99
N ASP A 102 -22.14 18.13 -3.88
CA ASP A 102 -22.26 16.81 -4.51
C ASP A 102 -21.00 16.44 -5.30
N TYR A 103 -20.46 17.40 -6.08
CA TYR A 103 -19.23 17.19 -6.85
C TYR A 103 -18.04 16.85 -5.95
N LEU A 104 -17.86 17.60 -4.86
CA LEU A 104 -16.73 17.41 -3.95
C LEU A 104 -16.85 16.11 -3.16
N TYR A 105 -18.07 15.69 -2.78
CA TYR A 105 -18.29 14.36 -2.21
C TYR A 105 -18.00 13.25 -3.21
N ALA A 106 -18.45 13.37 -4.47
CA ALA A 106 -18.19 12.35 -5.49
C ALA A 106 -16.68 12.18 -5.75
N LEU A 107 -15.95 13.29 -5.82
CA LEU A 107 -14.49 13.30 -5.97
C LEU A 107 -13.79 12.57 -4.82
N ALA A 108 -14.16 12.92 -3.59
CA ALA A 108 -13.65 12.30 -2.38
C ALA A 108 -13.92 10.80 -2.31
N GLU A 109 -15.16 10.39 -2.56
CA GLU A 109 -15.54 8.97 -2.55
C GLU A 109 -14.73 8.16 -3.55
N GLN A 110 -14.51 8.70 -4.75
CA GLN A 110 -13.75 8.00 -5.78
C GLN A 110 -12.25 7.91 -5.45
N CYS A 111 -11.65 8.96 -4.89
CA CYS A 111 -10.28 8.88 -4.38
C CYS A 111 -10.14 7.77 -3.35
N ILE A 112 -11.11 7.62 -2.46
CA ILE A 112 -11.11 6.55 -1.45
C ILE A 112 -11.29 5.18 -2.10
N ARG A 113 -12.17 5.04 -3.10
CA ARG A 113 -12.31 3.80 -3.88
C ARG A 113 -11.00 3.42 -4.54
N TRP A 114 -10.34 4.36 -5.22
CA TRP A 114 -9.03 4.11 -5.82
C TRP A 114 -7.98 3.74 -4.79
N ARG A 115 -8.01 4.33 -3.60
CA ARG A 115 -7.11 3.93 -2.51
C ARG A 115 -7.39 2.53 -2.00
N ILE A 116 -8.66 2.12 -1.92
CA ILE A 116 -9.05 0.76 -1.50
C ILE A 116 -8.71 -0.26 -2.60
N GLU A 117 -8.97 0.06 -3.86
CA GLU A 117 -8.56 -0.71 -5.04
C GLU A 117 -7.04 -0.88 -5.03
N SER A 118 -6.33 0.23 -4.90
CA SER A 118 -4.87 0.25 -4.76
C SER A 118 -4.44 -0.53 -3.52
N GLY A 119 -5.08 -0.40 -2.37
CA GLY A 119 -4.73 -1.14 -1.14
C GLY A 119 -4.95 -2.65 -1.23
N ARG A 120 -6.00 -3.09 -1.94
CA ARG A 120 -6.28 -4.51 -2.23
C ARG A 120 -5.30 -5.10 -3.24
N ASP A 121 -4.80 -4.28 -4.17
CA ASP A 121 -3.81 -4.70 -5.17
C ASP A 121 -2.35 -4.51 -4.70
N SER A 122 -2.11 -3.58 -3.77
CA SER A 122 -0.78 -3.20 -3.25
C SER A 122 -0.31 -4.12 -2.13
N GLY A 123 -1.17 -4.53 -1.20
CA GLY A 123 -0.78 -5.46 -0.12
C GLY A 123 -0.33 -6.80 -0.69
N GLY A 124 -1.19 -7.40 -1.51
CA GLY A 124 -0.90 -8.64 -2.22
C GLY A 124 0.20 -8.47 -3.28
N GLY A 125 0.23 -7.37 -4.02
CA GLY A 125 1.27 -7.09 -5.03
C GLY A 125 2.67 -6.90 -4.44
N VAL A 126 2.78 -6.14 -3.35
CA VAL A 126 4.05 -5.93 -2.64
C VAL A 126 4.52 -7.22 -1.98
N VAL A 127 3.63 -7.97 -1.33
CA VAL A 127 3.99 -9.27 -0.75
C VAL A 127 4.35 -10.28 -1.84
N ARG A 128 3.70 -10.26 -3.00
CA ARG A 128 4.06 -11.10 -4.15
C ARG A 128 5.45 -10.74 -4.69
N LYS A 129 5.78 -9.45 -4.81
CA LYS A 129 7.14 -9.00 -5.17
C LYS A 129 8.17 -9.45 -4.13
N ALA A 130 7.87 -9.34 -2.84
CA ALA A 130 8.75 -9.85 -1.78
C ALA A 130 8.94 -11.37 -1.88
N CYS A 131 7.88 -12.14 -2.14
CA CYS A 131 7.95 -13.58 -2.32
C CYS A 131 8.80 -13.96 -3.54
N ALA A 132 8.62 -13.27 -4.67
CA ALA A 132 9.42 -13.46 -5.88
C ALA A 132 10.90 -13.16 -5.63
N PHE A 133 11.20 -12.04 -4.97
CA PHE A 133 12.57 -11.70 -4.58
C PHE A 133 13.20 -12.81 -3.74
N ILE A 134 12.49 -13.34 -2.74
CA ILE A 134 12.97 -14.44 -1.90
C ILE A 134 13.20 -15.70 -2.74
N GLU A 135 12.29 -16.08 -3.62
CA GLU A 135 12.41 -17.26 -4.49
C GLU A 135 13.59 -17.17 -5.46
N GLU A 136 13.94 -15.97 -5.91
CA GLU A 136 15.08 -15.75 -6.80
C GLU A 136 16.41 -15.69 -6.05
N ASN A 137 16.38 -15.27 -4.78
CA ASN A 137 17.59 -14.93 -4.02
C ASN A 137 17.85 -15.83 -2.81
N TYR A 138 17.00 -16.84 -2.52
CA TYR A 138 17.01 -17.60 -1.25
C TYR A 138 18.38 -18.14 -0.82
N MET A 139 19.29 -18.41 -1.76
CA MET A 139 20.63 -18.91 -1.49
C MET A 139 21.53 -17.90 -0.74
N ARG A 140 21.22 -16.60 -0.83
CA ARG A 140 21.99 -15.54 -0.20
C ARG A 140 21.86 -15.56 1.32
N ASP A 141 22.96 -15.30 2.02
CA ASP A 141 23.04 -15.29 3.48
C ASP A 141 22.58 -13.96 4.11
N ASP A 142 22.50 -12.89 3.32
CA ASP A 142 22.12 -11.53 3.73
C ASP A 142 20.61 -11.23 3.63
N ILE A 143 19.79 -12.22 3.27
CA ILE A 143 18.33 -12.05 3.27
C ILE A 143 17.82 -11.93 4.70
N SER A 144 17.24 -10.77 4.99
CA SER A 144 16.71 -10.37 6.28
C SER A 144 15.45 -9.53 6.09
N LEU A 145 14.73 -9.28 7.18
CA LEU A 145 13.57 -8.38 7.16
C LEU A 145 13.92 -7.01 6.58
N ASN A 146 15.07 -6.48 6.94
CA ASN A 146 15.52 -5.16 6.50
C ASN A 146 15.86 -5.12 5.01
N THR A 147 16.49 -6.18 4.48
CA THR A 147 16.87 -6.21 3.06
C THR A 147 15.64 -6.36 2.17
N VAL A 148 14.70 -7.25 2.52
CA VAL A 148 13.47 -7.43 1.74
C VAL A 148 12.54 -6.22 1.86
N ALA A 149 12.41 -5.61 3.05
CA ALA A 149 11.61 -4.40 3.22
C ALA A 149 12.14 -3.23 2.35
N ARG A 150 13.48 -3.08 2.28
CA ARG A 150 14.13 -2.08 1.42
C ARG A 150 13.85 -2.34 -0.05
N GLU A 151 13.93 -3.59 -0.49
CA GLU A 151 13.66 -3.98 -1.88
C GLU A 151 12.24 -3.60 -2.33
N VAL A 152 11.26 -3.73 -1.42
CA VAL A 152 9.87 -3.38 -1.72
C VAL A 152 9.46 -1.97 -1.30
N GLY A 153 10.43 -1.13 -0.89
CA GLY A 153 10.19 0.28 -0.55
C GLY A 153 9.38 0.52 0.73
N LEU A 154 9.41 -0.40 1.69
CA LEU A 154 8.66 -0.31 2.95
C LEU A 154 9.57 -0.21 4.17
N SER A 155 9.04 0.34 5.26
CA SER A 155 9.71 0.24 6.56
C SER A 155 9.66 -1.22 7.06
N PRO A 156 10.71 -1.71 7.75
CA PRO A 156 10.76 -3.10 8.24
C PRO A 156 9.58 -3.48 9.14
N THR A 157 9.15 -2.56 10.02
CA THR A 157 8.02 -2.77 10.94
C THR A 157 6.72 -2.96 10.18
N TYR A 158 6.42 -2.09 9.20
CA TYR A 158 5.21 -2.18 8.40
C TYR A 158 5.22 -3.42 7.50
N PHE A 159 6.36 -3.69 6.86
CA PHE A 159 6.54 -4.90 6.04
C PHE A 159 6.34 -6.18 6.86
N SER A 160 6.86 -6.27 8.08
CA SER A 160 6.68 -7.45 8.93
C SER A 160 5.21 -7.75 9.21
N ALA A 161 4.44 -6.73 9.58
CA ALA A 161 3.01 -6.86 9.86
C ALA A 161 2.23 -7.25 8.59
N LEU A 162 2.51 -6.58 7.47
CA LEU A 162 1.86 -6.83 6.19
C LEU A 162 2.18 -8.23 5.65
N PHE A 163 3.45 -8.63 5.62
CA PHE A 163 3.89 -9.93 5.12
C PHE A 163 3.25 -11.08 5.92
N LYS A 164 3.20 -10.96 7.25
CA LYS A 164 2.54 -11.97 8.09
C LYS A 164 1.03 -12.01 7.90
N LYS A 165 0.38 -10.86 7.73
CA LYS A 165 -1.06 -10.77 7.46
C LYS A 165 -1.43 -11.48 6.15
N GLU A 166 -0.66 -11.24 5.09
CA GLU A 166 -0.97 -11.75 3.75
C GLU A 166 -0.51 -13.21 3.54
N THR A 167 0.64 -13.61 4.07
CA THR A 167 1.18 -14.98 3.90
C THR A 167 0.80 -15.93 5.03
N GLY A 168 0.27 -15.41 6.15
CA GLY A 168 0.06 -16.16 7.39
C GLY A 168 1.34 -16.48 8.16
N ARG A 169 2.53 -16.09 7.67
CA ARG A 169 3.84 -16.51 8.21
C ARG A 169 4.83 -15.37 8.30
N GLY A 170 5.80 -15.49 9.20
CA GLY A 170 6.91 -14.53 9.27
C GLY A 170 7.89 -14.68 8.10
N LEU A 171 8.66 -13.63 7.79
CA LEU A 171 9.64 -13.67 6.70
C LEU A 171 10.64 -14.82 6.85
N THR A 172 11.26 -14.97 8.02
CA THR A 172 12.24 -16.04 8.28
C THR A 172 11.64 -17.43 8.11
N GLU A 173 10.38 -17.60 8.52
CA GLU A 173 9.65 -18.86 8.35
C GLU A 173 9.38 -19.16 6.88
N TYR A 174 9.01 -18.14 6.11
CA TYR A 174 8.81 -18.24 4.67
C TYR A 174 10.13 -18.57 3.94
N LEU A 175 11.21 -17.84 4.23
CA LEU A 175 12.53 -18.11 3.66
C LEU A 175 13.00 -19.54 3.95
N ASN A 176 12.87 -19.99 5.20
CA ASN A 176 13.21 -21.36 5.58
C ASN A 176 12.40 -22.38 4.79
N MET A 177 11.09 -22.16 4.61
CA MET A 177 10.23 -23.04 3.81
C MET A 177 10.77 -23.17 2.37
N VAL A 178 11.05 -22.05 1.70
CA VAL A 178 11.59 -22.03 0.33
C VAL A 178 12.91 -22.82 0.26
N ARG A 179 13.84 -22.55 1.18
CA ARG A 179 15.14 -23.25 1.23
C ARG A 179 14.98 -24.75 1.45
N ILE A 180 14.08 -25.16 2.34
CA ILE A 180 13.80 -26.58 2.60
C ILE A 180 13.21 -27.24 1.36
N ASP A 181 12.23 -26.61 0.70
CA ASP A 181 11.61 -27.19 -0.49
C ASP A 181 12.60 -27.35 -1.65
N ARG A 182 13.52 -26.40 -1.83
CA ARG A 182 14.64 -26.53 -2.78
C ARG A 182 15.61 -27.64 -2.38
N SER A 183 15.93 -27.77 -1.09
CA SER A 183 16.84 -28.83 -0.61
C SER A 183 16.28 -30.24 -0.82
N LYS A 184 14.95 -30.43 -0.73
CA LYS A 184 14.32 -31.73 -1.00
C LYS A 184 14.61 -32.20 -2.44
N GLN A 185 14.54 -31.29 -3.41
CA GLN A 185 14.82 -31.60 -4.81
C GLN A 185 16.29 -32.01 -4.98
N LEU A 186 17.22 -31.27 -4.38
CA LEU A 186 18.65 -31.59 -4.46
C LEU A 186 18.99 -32.92 -3.78
N LEU A 187 18.35 -33.24 -2.65
CA LEU A 187 18.56 -34.52 -1.95
C LEU A 187 18.09 -35.73 -2.75
N CYS A 188 17.07 -35.58 -3.60
CA CYS A 188 16.55 -36.66 -4.45
C CYS A 188 17.28 -36.78 -5.78
N CYS A 189 17.79 -35.67 -6.32
CA CYS A 189 18.30 -35.62 -7.70
C CYS A 189 19.83 -35.58 -7.80
N THR A 190 20.55 -35.56 -6.68
CA THR A 190 22.02 -35.42 -6.68
C THR A 190 22.69 -36.38 -5.71
N SER A 191 23.97 -36.67 -5.96
CA SER A 191 24.85 -37.42 -5.07
C SER A 191 25.70 -36.52 -4.16
N LYS A 192 25.33 -35.24 -4.01
CA LYS A 192 26.05 -34.27 -3.17
C LYS A 192 25.97 -34.66 -1.71
N MET A 193 26.98 -34.28 -0.93
CA MET A 193 26.92 -34.44 0.51
C MET A 193 25.85 -33.51 1.09
N ILE A 194 25.09 -33.99 2.07
CA ILE A 194 23.96 -33.25 2.65
C ILE A 194 24.39 -31.87 3.20
N TYR A 195 25.60 -31.77 3.76
CA TYR A 195 26.11 -30.48 4.24
C TYR A 195 26.35 -29.49 3.09
N GLU A 196 26.80 -29.95 1.92
CA GLU A 196 26.99 -29.11 0.74
C GLU A 196 25.65 -28.57 0.25
N ILE A 197 24.62 -29.44 0.22
CA ILE A 197 23.24 -29.04 -0.11
C ILE A 197 22.74 -27.96 0.86
N ALA A 198 23.04 -28.09 2.16
CA ALA A 198 22.63 -27.10 3.16
C ALA A 198 23.22 -25.71 2.85
N PHE A 199 24.51 -25.65 2.54
CA PHE A 199 25.19 -24.40 2.16
C PHE A 199 24.67 -23.85 0.83
N GLU A 200 24.45 -24.73 -0.16
CA GLU A 200 23.97 -24.35 -1.49
C GLU A 200 22.58 -23.71 -1.46
N VAL A 201 21.69 -24.16 -0.58
CA VAL A 201 20.37 -23.54 -0.42
C VAL A 201 20.38 -22.35 0.55
N GLY A 202 21.55 -21.92 1.05
CA GLY A 202 21.72 -20.70 1.83
C GLY A 202 21.68 -20.85 3.35
N PHE A 203 21.81 -22.07 3.90
CA PHE A 203 22.03 -22.25 5.34
C PHE A 203 23.53 -22.14 5.67
N GLN A 204 23.86 -21.33 6.67
CA GLN A 204 25.25 -21.16 7.14
C GLN A 204 25.65 -22.18 8.21
N ASP A 205 24.70 -22.91 8.77
CA ASP A 205 24.93 -23.91 9.81
C ASP A 205 24.15 -25.19 9.50
N TYR A 206 24.88 -26.30 9.37
CA TYR A 206 24.30 -27.61 9.06
C TYR A 206 23.38 -28.15 10.17
N ARG A 207 23.68 -27.87 11.44
CA ARG A 207 22.85 -28.35 12.56
C ARG A 207 21.50 -27.65 12.54
N TYR A 208 21.50 -26.33 12.30
CA TYR A 208 20.29 -25.54 12.14
C TYR A 208 19.50 -26.00 10.92
N PHE A 209 20.15 -26.21 9.77
CA PHE A 209 19.50 -26.81 8.60
C PHE A 209 18.81 -28.13 8.94
N SER A 210 19.51 -29.06 9.59
CA SER A 210 18.97 -30.38 9.92
C SER A 210 17.76 -30.29 10.87
N GLN A 211 17.79 -29.38 11.84
CA GLN A 211 16.67 -29.11 12.75
C GLN A 211 15.46 -28.54 12.00
N ILE A 212 15.68 -27.54 11.15
CA ILE A 212 14.62 -26.91 10.35
C ILE A 212 14.05 -27.92 9.34
N PHE A 213 14.89 -28.66 8.63
CA PHE A 213 14.44 -29.70 7.70
C PHE A 213 13.54 -30.72 8.41
N LYS A 214 13.94 -31.22 9.58
CA LYS A 214 13.11 -32.13 10.37
C LYS A 214 11.81 -31.47 10.83
N LYS A 215 11.84 -30.21 11.24
CA LYS A 215 10.65 -29.46 11.63
C LYS A 215 9.61 -29.38 10.50
N TYR A 216 10.05 -29.12 9.27
CA TYR A 216 9.15 -28.92 8.12
C TYR A 216 8.74 -30.23 7.42
N THR A 217 9.52 -31.30 7.56
CA THR A 217 9.28 -32.57 6.83
C THR A 217 8.94 -33.76 7.72
N GLY A 218 9.18 -33.65 9.03
CA GLY A 218 9.08 -34.77 9.97
C GLY A 218 10.27 -35.73 9.96
N GLN A 219 11.21 -35.59 9.01
CA GLN A 219 12.33 -36.52 8.82
C GLN A 219 13.67 -35.77 8.82
N THR A 220 14.76 -36.41 9.22
CA THR A 220 16.09 -35.83 9.01
C THR A 220 16.44 -35.82 7.52
N PRO A 221 17.31 -34.91 7.04
CA PRO A 221 17.74 -34.89 5.64
C PRO A 221 18.25 -36.25 5.13
N ARG A 222 19.00 -36.99 5.97
CA ARG A 222 19.52 -38.32 5.64
C ARG A 222 18.42 -39.37 5.53
N GLN A 223 17.44 -39.34 6.42
CA GLN A 223 16.27 -40.22 6.33
C GLN A 223 15.48 -39.94 5.05
N PHE A 224 15.31 -38.66 4.70
CA PHE A 224 14.62 -38.25 3.49
C PHE A 224 15.35 -38.71 2.21
N GLN A 225 16.67 -38.52 2.14
CA GLN A 225 17.50 -38.98 1.01
C GLN A 225 17.44 -40.50 0.84
N ASN A 226 17.59 -41.26 1.94
CA ASN A 226 17.51 -42.72 1.89
C ASN A 226 16.12 -43.20 1.42
N ALA A 227 15.04 -42.58 1.90
CA ALA A 227 13.68 -42.94 1.51
C ALA A 227 13.39 -42.67 0.02
N ALA A 228 14.00 -41.62 -0.55
CA ALA A 228 13.90 -41.32 -1.98
C ALA A 228 14.66 -42.34 -2.83
N ASN A 229 15.89 -42.70 -2.43
CA ASN A 229 16.74 -43.63 -3.17
C ASN A 229 16.21 -45.08 -3.19
N VAL A 230 15.39 -45.48 -2.21
CA VAL A 230 14.78 -46.82 -2.16
C VAL A 230 13.57 -46.96 -3.10
N ARG A 231 13.05 -45.85 -3.66
CA ARG A 231 11.88 -45.85 -4.57
C ARG A 231 12.23 -45.83 -6.06
N THR A 232 13.51 -45.91 -6.40
CA THR A 232 14.04 -45.93 -7.78
C THR A 232 14.69 -47.27 -8.04
#